data_AF-A0A832H397-F1
#
_entry.id   AF-A0A832H397-F1
#
_cell.length_a   1.000
_cell.length_b   1.000
_cell.length_c   1.000
_cell.angle_alpha   90.00
_cell.angle_beta   90.00
_cell.angle_gamma   90.00
#
_symmetry.space_group_name_H-M   'P 1'
#
loop_
_entity.id
_entity.type
_entity.pdbx_description
1 polymer ?
#
loop_
_entity_poly.entity_id
_entity_poly.type
_entity_poly.pdbx_seq_one_letter_code
_entity_poly.pdbx_strand_id
1 'polypeptide(L)'
;SPHGLAGCPVVGSFALIGRSIEPDLIEKIRATWSGEPGQTGVTRLQSGLLCRYRGHATSDVRHWFLQVWQILRLSLLSREICIPRVWQQ
;
A
#
# COMPACT_ATOMS: atom_id res chain seq x y z
N SER A 1 -23.95 -9.70 3.68
CA SER A 1 -23.66 -10.77 2.70
C SER A 1 -22.16 -11.02 2.66
N PRO A 2 -21.68 -12.28 2.65
CA PRO A 2 -20.25 -12.58 2.52
C PRO A 2 -19.72 -12.35 1.10
N HIS A 3 -20.60 -12.27 0.10
CA HIS A 3 -20.23 -12.04 -1.30
C HIS A 3 -19.80 -10.59 -1.54
N GLY A 4 -18.57 -10.38 -2.03
CA GLY A 4 -17.97 -9.06 -2.21
C GLY A 4 -16.82 -8.85 -1.21
N LEU A 5 -16.91 -7.78 -0.41
CA LEU A 5 -15.83 -7.36 0.50
C LEU A 5 -15.72 -8.21 1.79
N ALA A 6 -16.38 -9.37 1.84
CA ALA A 6 -16.42 -10.31 2.97
C ALA A 6 -16.50 -9.61 4.35
N GLY A 7 -17.53 -8.77 4.52
CA GLY A 7 -17.84 -8.05 5.77
C GLY A 7 -17.11 -6.71 5.98
N CYS A 8 -16.04 -6.44 5.22
CA CYS A 8 -15.21 -5.25 5.40
C CYS A 8 -15.78 -4.04 4.63
N PRO A 9 -16.05 -2.89 5.29
CA PRO A 9 -16.57 -1.69 4.62
C PRO A 9 -15.50 -0.89 3.86
N VAL A 10 -14.21 -1.08 4.15
CA VAL A 10 -13.12 -0.30 3.56
C VAL A 10 -12.28 -1.17 2.63
N VAL A 11 -12.02 -0.67 1.43
CA VAL A 11 -10.97 -1.15 0.53
C VAL A 11 -10.10 0.00 0.07
N GLY A 12 -8.83 -0.29 -0.23
CA GLY A 12 -7.92 0.68 -0.81
C GLY A 12 -7.00 0.03 -1.84
N SER A 13 -6.66 0.79 -2.88
CA SER A 13 -5.69 0.41 -3.90
C SER A 13 -4.63 1.49 -4.03
N PHE A 14 -3.36 1.11 -3.95
CA PHE A 14 -2.22 1.96 -4.27
C PHE A 14 -1.44 1.31 -5.41
N ALA A 15 -1.22 2.05 -6.49
CA ALA A 15 -0.52 1.55 -7.67
C ALA A 15 0.65 2.44 -8.03
N LEU A 16 1.78 1.81 -8.38
CA LEU A 16 2.90 2.44 -9.07
C LEU A 16 3.04 1.72 -10.41
N ILE A 17 3.09 2.47 -11.50
CA ILE A 17 3.10 1.96 -12.88
C ILE A 17 4.28 2.59 -13.65
N GLY A 18 4.80 1.89 -14.65
CA GLY A 18 5.82 2.41 -15.57
C GLY A 18 7.26 2.19 -15.10
N ARG A 19 7.49 1.36 -14.08
CA ARG A 19 8.85 0.99 -13.62
C ARG A 19 8.91 -0.48 -13.21
N SER A 20 9.99 -1.18 -13.56
CA SER A 20 10.30 -2.47 -12.94
C SER A 20 10.52 -2.29 -11.44
N ILE A 21 10.12 -3.30 -10.66
CA ILE A 21 10.23 -3.32 -9.20
C ILE A 21 10.94 -4.62 -8.80
N GLU A 22 11.95 -4.51 -7.95
CA GLU A 22 12.70 -5.67 -7.47
C GLU A 22 11.88 -6.52 -6.48
N PRO A 23 12.01 -7.86 -6.49
CA PRO A 23 11.28 -8.73 -5.55
C PRO A 23 11.49 -8.36 -4.08
N ASP A 24 12.72 -8.03 -3.68
CA ASP A 24 13.05 -7.65 -2.31
C ASP A 24 12.28 -6.40 -1.84
N LEU A 25 11.97 -5.48 -2.76
CA LEU A 25 11.17 -4.29 -2.46
C LEU A 25 9.69 -4.65 -2.23
N ILE A 26 9.18 -5.69 -2.91
CA ILE A 26 7.85 -6.23 -2.68
C ILE A 26 7.76 -6.88 -1.30
N GLU A 27 8.73 -7.72 -0.93
CA GLU A 27 8.75 -8.37 0.40
C GLU A 27 8.93 -7.34 1.52
N LYS A 28 9.79 -6.33 1.32
CA LYS A 28 9.92 -5.21 2.27
C LYS A 28 8.60 -4.47 2.49
N ILE A 29 7.79 -4.26 1.45
CA ILE A 29 6.48 -3.60 1.58
C ILE A 29 5.45 -4.55 2.24
N ARG A 30 5.49 -5.86 1.97
CA ARG A 30 4.64 -6.84 2.67
C ARG A 30 4.91 -6.84 4.17
N ALA A 31 6.18 -6.80 4.55
CA ALA A 31 6.63 -6.79 5.94
C ALA A 31 6.27 -5.50 6.73
N THR A 32 5.77 -4.43 6.09
CA THR A 32 5.30 -3.25 6.85
C THR A 32 3.91 -3.41 7.44
N TRP A 33 3.13 -4.40 6.99
CA TRP A 33 1.79 -4.60 7.51
C TRP A 33 1.80 -5.35 8.85
N SER A 34 1.29 -4.69 9.89
CA SER A 34 1.14 -5.25 11.25
C SER A 34 -0.26 -5.07 11.83
N GLY A 35 -1.20 -4.48 11.07
CA GLY A 35 -2.48 -3.97 11.57
C GLY A 35 -3.67 -4.93 11.43
N GLU A 36 -3.69 -6.03 12.19
CA GLU A 36 -4.94 -6.80 12.34
C GLU A 36 -6.04 -5.93 12.99
N PRO A 37 -7.31 -5.97 12.52
CA PRO A 37 -7.95 -7.01 11.72
C PRO A 37 -8.11 -6.68 10.21
N GLY A 38 -7.17 -5.95 9.59
CA GLY A 38 -7.19 -5.66 8.15
C GLY A 38 -6.34 -6.64 7.32
N GLN A 39 -6.78 -6.95 6.11
CA GLN A 39 -6.02 -7.75 5.14
C GLN A 39 -5.31 -6.87 4.12
N THR A 40 -4.06 -7.20 3.79
CA THR A 40 -3.29 -6.55 2.73
C THR A 40 -2.77 -7.55 1.70
N GLY A 41 -2.43 -7.04 0.52
CA GLY A 41 -1.77 -7.81 -0.52
C GLY A 41 -0.93 -6.93 -1.44
N VAL A 42 0.34 -7.29 -1.63
CA VAL A 42 1.27 -6.61 -2.53
C VAL A 42 1.59 -7.52 -3.70
N THR A 43 1.34 -7.05 -4.92
CA THR A 43 1.52 -7.81 -6.17
C THR A 43 2.46 -7.04 -7.09
N ARG A 44 3.53 -7.70 -7.55
CA ARG A 44 4.43 -7.18 -8.58
C ARG A 44 3.74 -7.23 -9.93
N LEU A 45 3.79 -6.16 -10.71
CA LEU A 45 3.28 -6.10 -12.08
C LEU A 45 4.43 -6.22 -13.08
N GLN A 46 4.13 -6.39 -14.37
CA GLN A 46 5.15 -6.38 -15.43
C GLN A 46 5.94 -5.06 -15.47
N SER A 47 5.28 -3.94 -15.18
CA SER A 47 5.88 -2.62 -15.07
C SER A 47 5.22 -1.85 -13.92
N GLY A 48 5.46 -2.33 -12.69
CA GLY A 48 4.99 -1.65 -11.49
C GLY A 48 4.74 -2.56 -10.29
N LEU A 49 3.92 -2.08 -9.37
CA LEU A 49 3.32 -2.85 -8.28
C LEU A 49 1.91 -2.37 -7.97
N LEU A 50 1.12 -3.26 -7.38
CA LEU A 50 -0.22 -2.99 -6.85
C LEU A 50 -0.29 -3.44 -5.38
N CYS A 51 -0.53 -2.49 -4.48
CA CYS A 51 -0.89 -2.73 -3.09
C CYS A 51 -2.42 -2.66 -2.95
N ARG A 52 -2.99 -3.61 -2.21
CA ARG A 52 -4.43 -3.72 -1.92
C ARG A 52 -4.65 -3.86 -0.43
N TYR A 53 -5.69 -3.21 0.09
CA TYR A 53 -6.17 -3.36 1.47
C TYR A 53 -7.67 -3.69 1.47
N ARG A 54 -8.10 -4.47 2.47
CA ARG A 54 -9.50 -4.75 2.80
C ARG A 54 -9.65 -4.84 4.32
N GLY A 55 -10.51 -4.02 4.92
CA GLY A 55 -10.69 -4.01 6.38
C GLY A 55 -11.76 -3.02 6.85
N HIS A 56 -11.67 -2.61 8.12
CA HIS A 56 -12.73 -1.86 8.79
C HIS A 56 -12.45 -0.37 9.00
N ALA A 57 -11.20 0.09 8.87
CA ALA A 57 -10.84 1.47 9.14
C ALA A 57 -10.03 2.11 8.02
N THR A 58 -10.40 3.35 7.67
CA THR A 58 -9.68 4.18 6.70
C THR A 58 -8.34 4.67 7.25
N SER A 59 -8.18 4.73 8.57
CA SER A 59 -6.91 5.02 9.25
C SER A 59 -5.82 4.02 8.88
N ASP A 60 -6.11 2.72 8.87
CA ASP A 60 -5.08 1.69 8.82
C ASP A 60 -4.48 1.63 7.41
N VAL A 61 -5.35 1.67 6.39
CA VAL A 61 -4.93 1.77 4.98
C VAL A 61 -4.19 3.08 4.70
N ARG A 62 -4.58 4.18 5.33
CA ARG A 62 -3.91 5.49 5.20
C ARG A 62 -2.51 5.46 5.81
N HIS A 63 -2.34 4.89 7.01
CA HIS A 63 -1.02 4.70 7.62
C HIS A 63 -0.14 3.77 6.78
N TRP A 64 -0.68 2.63 6.32
CA TRP A 64 0.07 1.68 5.50
C TRP A 64 0.48 2.27 4.14
N PHE A 65 -0.41 2.98 3.44
CA PHE A 65 -0.07 3.65 2.19
C PHE A 65 0.98 4.76 2.36
N LEU A 66 1.03 5.43 3.52
CA LEU A 66 2.12 6.37 3.85
C LEU A 66 3.46 5.64 4.03
N GLN A 67 3.49 4.48 4.68
CA GLN A 67 4.70 3.64 4.79
C GLN A 67 5.16 3.12 3.42
N VAL A 68 4.24 2.60 2.59
CA VAL A 68 4.49 2.17 1.21
C VAL A 68 5.08 3.33 0.40
N TRP A 69 4.49 4.53 0.50
CA TRP A 69 4.97 5.73 -0.19
C TRP A 69 6.37 6.15 0.27
N GLN A 70 6.66 6.11 1.57
CA GLN A 70 7.99 6.41 2.11
C GLN A 70 9.04 5.45 1.55
N ILE A 71 8.78 4.14 1.58
CA ILE A 71 9.66 3.11 1.04
C ILE A 71 9.93 3.34 -0.46
N LEU A 72 8.88 3.59 -1.24
CA LEU A 72 9.02 3.80 -2.68
C LEU A 72 9.79 5.08 -3.01
N ARG A 73 9.57 6.19 -2.29
CA ARG A 73 10.35 7.42 -2.52
C ARG A 73 11.84 7.25 -2.21
N LEU A 74 12.16 6.58 -1.09
CA LEU A 74 13.55 6.32 -0.71
C LEU A 74 14.22 5.36 -1.71
N SER A 75 13.60 4.22 -2.01
CA SER A 75 14.19 3.19 -2.87
C SER A 75 14.22 3.55 -4.36
N LEU A 76 13.30 4.41 -4.84
CA LEU A 76 13.18 4.70 -6.29
C LEU A 76 13.68 6.08 -6.70
N LEU A 77 13.67 7.05 -5.79
CA LEU A 77 14.02 8.46 -6.07
C LEU A 77 15.15 9.00 -5.18
N SER A 78 15.65 8.21 -4.22
CA SER A 78 16.63 8.64 -3.20
C SER A 78 16.21 9.93 -2.48
N ARG A 79 14.90 10.09 -2.24
CA ARG A 79 14.31 11.28 -1.62
C ARG A 79 13.46 10.89 -0.43
N GLU A 80 13.55 11.68 0.62
CA GLU A 80 12.69 11.55 1.80
C GLU A 80 11.21 11.78 1.47
N ILE A 81 10.35 11.41 2.42
CA ILE A 81 8.91 11.59 2.29
C ILE A 81 8.55 13.07 2.35
N CYS A 82 7.85 13.54 1.32
CA CYS A 82 7.05 14.75 1.38
C CYS A 82 5.60 14.28 1.27
N ILE A 83 4.85 14.40 2.37
CA ILE A 83 3.43 14.03 2.39
C ILE A 83 2.66 15.10 1.61
N PRO A 84 1.93 14.75 0.53
CA PRO A 84 1.13 15.72 -0.21
C PRO A 84 0.09 16.36 0.72
N ARG A 85 -0.15 17.68 0.62
CA ARG A 85 -1.17 18.37 1.44
C ARG A 85 -2.56 17.76 1.31
N VAL A 86 -2.91 17.25 0.12
CA VAL A 86 -4.15 16.50 -0.15
C VAL A 86 -4.28 15.17 0.61
N TRP A 87 -3.21 14.67 1.23
CA TRP A 87 -3.20 13.48 2.09
C TRP A 87 -3.16 13.82 3.59
N GLN A 88 -3.27 15.11 3.96
CA GLN A 88 -3.34 15.57 5.35
C GLN A 88 -4.77 15.99 5.78
N GLN A 89 -5.75 15.92 4.88
CA GLN A 89 -7.18 16.18 5.14
C GLN A 89 -7.90 14.93 5.65
#